data_AF-A0A392RKE0-F1
#
_entry.id   AF-A0A392RKE0-F1
#
_cell.length_a   1.000
_cell.length_b   1.000
_cell.length_c   1.000
_cell.angle_alpha   90.00
_cell.angle_beta   90.00
_cell.angle_gamma   90.00
#
_symmetry.space_group_name_H-M   'P 1'
#
loop_
_entity.id
_entity.type
_entity.pdbx_description
1 polymer ?
#
loop_
_entity_poly.entity_id
_entity_poly.type
_entity_poly.pdbx_seq_one_letter_code
_entity_poly.pdbx_strand_id
1 'polypeptide(L)'
;MDGEGVVSIANRKLFTVEQKKQYKKHHKVKSIFTKSISHAEFLKISNKSTTKFIRDSLCSTYEGNEQVQEANANLLVHQYELFKMKEDEEIETMFARFQTLVSGLQVLKKSYTVADHV
;
A
#
# COMPACT_ATOMS: atom_id res chain seq x y z
N MET A 1 9.54 -19.41 -14.13
CA MET A 1 9.64 -18.83 -12.78
C MET A 1 8.86 -19.77 -11.90
N ASP A 2 9.48 -20.31 -10.86
CA ASP A 2 8.73 -20.96 -9.80
C ASP A 2 7.85 -19.92 -9.06
N GLY A 3 6.93 -20.38 -8.21
CA GLY A 3 6.08 -19.51 -7.39
C GLY A 3 6.86 -18.54 -6.51
N GLU A 4 8.16 -18.79 -6.34
CA GLU A 4 9.13 -17.94 -5.66
C GLU A 4 10.04 -17.15 -6.59
N GLY A 5 9.74 -16.99 -7.89
CA GLY A 5 10.39 -16.03 -8.79
C GLY A 5 11.91 -16.13 -8.97
N VAL A 6 12.56 -17.20 -8.50
CA VAL A 6 14.00 -17.40 -8.64
C VAL A 6 14.26 -18.05 -9.99
N VAL A 7 15.05 -17.38 -10.84
CA VAL A 7 15.43 -17.91 -12.15
C VAL A 7 16.88 -18.38 -12.09
N SER A 8 17.07 -19.71 -12.01
CA SER A 8 18.38 -20.33 -12.20
C SER A 8 19.00 -19.90 -13.53
N ILE A 9 20.32 -19.69 -13.55
CA ILE A 9 21.10 -19.25 -14.72
C ILE A 9 20.88 -20.17 -15.93
N ALA A 10 20.64 -21.46 -15.69
CA ALA A 10 20.32 -22.46 -16.73
C ALA A 10 18.99 -22.16 -17.47
N ASN A 11 17.98 -21.61 -16.77
CA ASN A 11 16.67 -21.32 -17.35
C ASN A 11 16.66 -20.02 -18.18
N ARG A 12 17.69 -19.17 -18.06
CA ARG A 12 17.76 -17.85 -18.71
C ARG A 12 18.00 -17.95 -20.23
N LYS A 13 18.63 -19.04 -20.69
CA LYS A 13 18.86 -19.32 -22.12
C LYS A 13 17.62 -19.85 -22.86
N LEU A 14 16.69 -20.47 -22.13
CA LEU A 14 15.46 -21.07 -22.66
C LEU A 14 14.28 -20.10 -22.79
N PHE A 15 14.45 -18.83 -22.42
CA PHE A 15 13.36 -17.86 -22.43
C PHE A 15 12.95 -17.44 -23.84
N THR A 16 11.64 -17.42 -24.07
CA THR A 16 11.03 -16.76 -25.23
C THR A 16 11.32 -15.26 -25.21
N VAL A 17 11.13 -14.59 -26.36
CA VAL A 17 11.31 -13.13 -26.47
C VAL A 17 10.45 -12.38 -25.46
N GLU A 18 9.20 -12.83 -25.26
CA GLU A 18 8.27 -12.21 -24.31
C GLU A 18 8.70 -12.41 -22.85
N GLN A 19 9.18 -13.61 -22.50
CA GLN A 19 9.72 -13.89 -21.16
C GLN A 19 10.98 -13.07 -20.87
N LYS A 20 11.87 -12.88 -21.87
CA LYS A 20 13.05 -12.01 -21.75
C LYS A 20 12.64 -10.55 -21.51
N LYS A 21 11.60 -10.07 -22.19
CA LYS A 21 11.05 -8.72 -22.02
C LYS A 21 10.45 -8.52 -20.63
N GLN A 22 9.66 -9.49 -20.13
CA GLN A 22 9.11 -9.46 -18.78
C GLN A 22 10.20 -9.46 -17.70
N TYR A 23 11.24 -10.28 -17.88
CA TYR A 23 12.39 -10.32 -16.97
C TYR A 23 13.14 -8.98 -16.91
N LYS A 24 13.37 -8.33 -18.07
CA LYS A 24 13.99 -7.00 -18.12
C LYS A 24 13.17 -5.96 -17.36
N LYS A 25 11.83 -5.95 -17.54
CA LYS A 25 10.92 -5.07 -16.78
C LYS A 25 11.03 -5.32 -15.28
N HIS A 26 10.97 -6.58 -14.87
CA HIS A 26 11.11 -7.00 -13.46
C HIS A 26 12.41 -6.49 -12.83
N HIS A 27 13.53 -6.69 -13.52
CA HIS A 27 14.84 -6.25 -13.05
C HIS A 27 14.93 -4.72 -12.96
N LYS A 28 14.36 -4.00 -13.93
CA LYS A 28 14.32 -2.53 -13.90
C LYS A 28 13.54 -2.02 -12.70
N VAL A 29 12.38 -2.62 -12.42
CA VAL A 29 11.56 -2.22 -11.26
C VAL A 29 12.26 -2.59 -9.95
N LYS A 30 12.86 -3.78 -9.84
CA LYS A 30 13.67 -4.15 -8.68
C LYS A 30 14.80 -3.15 -8.43
N SER A 31 15.53 -2.75 -9.47
CA SER A 31 16.57 -1.72 -9.36
C SER A 31 16.06 -0.36 -8.88
N ILE A 32 14.83 0.03 -9.24
CA ILE A 32 14.23 1.27 -8.75
C ILE A 32 13.92 1.12 -7.26
N PHE A 33 13.22 0.05 -6.88
CA PHE A 33 12.92 -0.22 -5.47
C PHE A 33 14.17 -0.21 -4.59
N THR A 34 15.23 -0.94 -4.97
CA THR A 34 16.47 -0.98 -4.19
C THR A 34 17.15 0.38 -4.02
N LYS A 35 16.91 1.33 -4.93
CA LYS A 35 17.46 2.69 -4.86
C LYS A 35 16.55 3.66 -4.12
N SER A 36 15.25 3.38 -4.05
CA SER A 36 14.24 4.24 -3.45
C SER A 36 13.93 3.92 -2.00
N ILE A 37 14.31 2.73 -1.51
CA ILE A 37 14.08 2.29 -0.12
C ILE A 37 15.36 2.38 0.71
N SER A 38 15.22 2.55 2.03
CA SER A 38 16.36 2.56 2.95
C SER A 38 17.05 1.19 2.99
N HIS A 39 18.32 1.16 3.40
CA HIS A 39 19.07 -0.10 3.53
C HIS A 39 18.41 -1.07 4.52
N ALA A 40 17.85 -0.55 5.62
CA ALA A 40 17.12 -1.34 6.61
C ALA A 40 15.86 -2.00 6.02
N GLU A 41 15.09 -1.26 5.21
CA GLU A 41 13.92 -1.81 4.52
C GLU A 41 14.31 -2.82 3.45
N PHE A 42 15.39 -2.55 2.69
CA PHE A 42 15.93 -3.50 1.74
C PHE A 42 16.30 -4.83 2.39
N LEU A 43 16.95 -4.83 3.56
CA LEU A 43 17.34 -6.06 4.26
C LEU A 43 16.11 -6.93 4.61
N LYS A 44 15.01 -6.32 5.06
CA LYS A 44 13.75 -7.03 5.39
C LYS A 44 13.13 -7.74 4.19
N ILE A 45 13.29 -7.19 2.98
CA ILE A 45 12.71 -7.73 1.74
C ILE A 45 13.74 -8.36 0.79
N SER A 46 15.01 -8.44 1.20
CA SER A 46 16.14 -8.82 0.34
C SER A 46 16.03 -10.24 -0.22
N ASN A 47 15.38 -11.14 0.54
CA ASN A 47 15.08 -12.51 0.14
C ASN A 47 13.87 -12.64 -0.79
N LYS A 48 13.12 -11.56 -1.03
CA LYS A 48 11.95 -11.57 -1.91
C LYS A 48 12.40 -11.42 -3.36
N SER A 49 11.97 -12.37 -4.17
CA SER A 49 12.37 -12.53 -5.57
C SER A 49 11.53 -11.71 -6.54
N THR A 50 10.25 -11.47 -6.22
CA THR A 50 9.33 -10.76 -7.10
C THR A 50 8.98 -9.36 -6.63
N THR A 51 8.93 -8.43 -7.58
CA THR A 51 8.44 -7.07 -7.39
C THR A 51 7.05 -7.03 -6.76
N LYS A 52 6.18 -7.98 -7.11
CA LYS A 52 4.85 -8.09 -6.51
C LYS A 52 4.96 -8.36 -5.00
N PHE A 53 5.69 -9.39 -4.59
CA PHE A 53 5.88 -9.69 -3.17
C PHE A 53 6.59 -8.56 -2.41
N ILE A 54 7.55 -7.87 -3.04
CA ILE A 54 8.20 -6.69 -2.44
C ILE A 54 7.17 -5.59 -2.17
N ARG A 55 6.36 -5.24 -3.18
CA ARG A 55 5.31 -4.22 -3.05
C ARG A 55 4.27 -4.62 -2.01
N ASP A 56 3.75 -5.85 -2.09
CA ASP A 56 2.71 -6.35 -1.19
C ASP A 56 3.22 -6.42 0.26
N SER A 57 4.48 -6.81 0.48
CA SER A 57 5.09 -6.81 1.82
C SER A 57 5.27 -5.40 2.38
N LEU A 58 5.66 -4.43 1.55
CA LEU A 58 5.76 -3.03 1.95
C LEU A 58 4.38 -2.45 2.28
N CYS A 59 3.38 -2.64 1.41
CA CYS A 59 2.01 -2.23 1.68
C CYS A 59 1.50 -2.89 2.98
N SER A 60 1.68 -4.19 3.16
CA SER A 60 1.23 -4.87 4.39
C SER A 60 1.93 -4.40 5.65
N THR A 61 3.18 -3.93 5.57
CA THR A 61 3.96 -3.47 6.73
C THR A 61 3.60 -2.04 7.12
N TYR A 62 3.32 -1.18 6.14
CA TYR A 62 3.09 0.25 6.38
C TYR A 62 1.61 0.65 6.37
N GLU A 63 0.79 0.02 5.53
CA GLU A 63 -0.66 0.24 5.45
C GLU A 63 -1.43 -0.77 6.32
N GLY A 64 -0.76 -1.83 6.79
CA GLY A 64 -1.37 -2.93 7.52
C GLY A 64 -1.98 -4.00 6.61
N ASN A 65 -2.39 -5.11 7.21
CA ASN A 65 -3.18 -6.14 6.53
C ASN A 65 -4.65 -5.69 6.37
N GLU A 66 -5.47 -6.49 5.69
CA GLU A 66 -6.89 -6.17 5.46
C GLU A 66 -7.67 -5.85 6.74
N GLN A 67 -7.40 -6.57 7.84
CA GLN A 67 -8.04 -6.34 9.14
C GLN A 67 -7.63 -4.98 9.73
N VAL A 68 -6.36 -4.61 9.63
CA VAL A 68 -5.86 -3.28 10.07
C VAL A 68 -6.44 -2.18 9.20
N GLN A 69 -6.56 -2.40 7.89
CA GLN A 69 -7.18 -1.45 6.97
C GLN A 69 -8.66 -1.24 7.30
N GLU A 70 -9.40 -2.32 7.59
CA GLU A 70 -10.80 -2.24 8.03
C GLU A 70 -10.96 -1.56 9.38
N ALA A 71 -10.10 -1.88 10.36
CA ALA A 71 -10.11 -1.21 11.66
C ALA A 71 -9.82 0.30 11.54
N ASN A 72 -8.86 0.68 10.71
CA ASN A 72 -8.58 2.09 10.40
C ASN A 72 -9.78 2.77 9.72
N ALA A 73 -10.48 2.06 8.83
CA ALA A 73 -11.68 2.57 8.18
C ALA A 73 -12.79 2.86 9.19
N ASN A 74 -13.09 1.89 10.06
CA ASN A 74 -14.10 2.04 11.10
C ASN A 74 -13.74 3.15 12.09
N LEU A 75 -12.45 3.29 12.43
CA LEU A 75 -11.98 4.38 13.29
C LEU A 75 -12.22 5.75 12.63
N LEU A 76 -11.92 5.91 11.35
CA LEU A 76 -12.16 7.17 10.63
C LEU A 76 -13.64 7.52 10.54
N VAL A 77 -14.50 6.53 10.32
CA VAL A 77 -15.97 6.71 10.34
C VAL A 77 -16.43 7.18 11.70
N HIS A 78 -15.98 6.51 12.77
CA HIS A 78 -16.35 6.89 14.13
C HIS A 78 -15.83 8.29 14.51
N GLN A 79 -14.62 8.65 14.08
CA GLN A 79 -14.07 9.99 14.26
C GLN A 79 -14.89 11.06 13.53
N TYR A 80 -15.46 10.72 12.37
CA TYR A 80 -16.36 11.60 11.61
C TYR A 80 -17.71 11.77 12.30
N GLU A 81 -18.32 10.68 12.77
CA GLU A 81 -19.58 10.74 13.54
C GLU A 81 -19.44 11.57 14.82
N LEU A 82 -18.31 11.44 15.50
CA LEU A 82 -18.00 12.19 16.72
C LEU A 82 -17.36 13.56 16.45
N PHE A 83 -17.18 13.94 15.19
CA PHE A 83 -16.45 15.16 14.86
C PHE A 83 -17.22 16.37 15.34
N LYS A 84 -16.60 17.13 16.24
CA LYS A 84 -17.07 18.43 16.70
C LYS A 84 -15.91 19.38 16.87
N MET A 85 -16.22 20.66 16.71
CA MET A 85 -15.32 21.75 17.10
C MET A 85 -15.06 21.66 18.61
N LYS A 86 -13.80 21.85 19.02
CA LYS A 86 -13.45 21.94 20.44
C LYS A 86 -13.73 23.35 20.97
N GLU A 87 -13.89 23.48 22.28
CA GLU A 87 -14.24 24.76 22.92
C GLU A 87 -13.19 25.86 22.69
N ASP A 88 -11.89 25.50 22.71
CA ASP A 88 -10.77 26.43 22.53
C ASP A 88 -10.12 26.35 21.14
N GLU A 89 -10.84 25.83 20.15
CA GLU A 89 -10.31 25.66 18.79
C GLU A 89 -10.77 26.79 17.87
N GLU A 90 -9.87 27.32 17.05
CA GLU A 90 -10.25 28.27 15.99
C GLU A 90 -10.92 27.56 14.82
N ILE A 91 -11.84 28.26 14.13
CA ILE A 91 -12.59 27.71 12.99
C ILE A 91 -11.65 27.18 11.89
N GLU A 92 -10.53 27.87 11.63
CA GLU A 92 -9.55 27.45 10.63
C GLU A 92 -8.88 26.12 11.01
N THR A 93 -8.54 25.96 12.29
CA THR A 93 -7.93 24.73 12.81
C THR A 93 -8.92 23.57 12.77
N MET A 94 -10.18 23.83 13.14
CA MET A 94 -11.26 22.84 13.04
C MET A 94 -11.47 22.41 11.58
N PHE A 95 -11.51 23.38 10.66
CA PHE A 95 -11.71 23.10 9.23
C PHE A 95 -10.56 22.28 8.64
N ALA A 96 -9.31 22.57 8.99
CA ALA A 96 -8.15 21.79 8.56
C ALA A 96 -8.21 20.33 9.05
N ARG A 97 -8.64 20.11 10.30
CA ARG A 97 -8.88 18.75 10.82
C ARG A 97 -10.00 18.05 10.07
N PHE A 98 -11.10 18.76 9.79
CA PHE A 98 -12.22 18.22 9.03
C PHE A 98 -11.79 17.81 7.62
N GLN A 99 -11.03 18.66 6.92
CA GLN A 99 -10.49 18.35 5.60
C GLN A 99 -9.57 17.12 5.62
N THR A 100 -8.73 16.99 6.65
CA THR A 100 -7.87 15.82 6.84
C THR A 100 -8.71 14.55 7.03
N LEU A 101 -9.76 14.62 7.84
CA LEU A 101 -10.68 13.52 8.10
C LEU A 101 -11.43 13.08 6.84
N VAL A 102 -12.00 14.02 6.10
CA VAL A 102 -12.71 13.75 4.83
C VAL A 102 -11.75 13.18 3.78
N SER A 103 -10.52 13.68 3.71
CA SER A 103 -9.50 13.14 2.79
C SER A 103 -9.15 11.70 3.14
N GLY A 104 -9.01 11.38 4.43
CA GLY A 104 -8.82 10.00 4.90
C GLY A 104 -9.99 9.09 4.51
N LEU A 105 -11.22 9.57 4.63
CA LEU A 105 -12.43 8.83 4.21
C LEU A 105 -12.52 8.63 2.69
N GLN A 106 -12.08 9.60 1.89
CA GLN A 106 -12.04 9.46 0.43
C GLN A 106 -11.09 8.36 -0.04
N VAL A 107 -9.96 8.18 0.64
CA VAL A 107 -8.98 7.12 0.34
C VAL A 107 -9.59 5.73 0.54
N LEU A 108 -10.51 5.60 1.50
CA LEU A 108 -11.15 4.31 1.79
C LEU A 108 -12.11 3.85 0.71
N LYS A 109 -12.61 4.73 -0.17
CA LYS A 109 -13.52 4.42 -1.31
C LYS A 109 -14.62 3.38 -1.01
N LYS A 110 -15.02 3.21 0.25
CA LYS A 110 -16.28 2.54 0.58
C LYS A 110 -17.34 3.58 0.23
N SER A 111 -17.84 3.49 -0.99
CA SER A 111 -19.09 4.15 -1.36
C SER A 111 -20.16 3.61 -0.42
N TYR A 112 -20.43 4.34 0.66
CA TYR A 112 -21.60 4.10 1.48
C TYR A 112 -22.80 4.22 0.57
N THR A 113 -23.49 3.11 0.37
CA THR A 113 -24.76 3.13 -0.35
C THR A 113 -25.86 3.30 0.69
N VAL A 114 -26.99 3.89 0.30
CA VAL A 114 -28.13 4.18 1.19
C VAL A 114 -28.63 2.92 1.93
N ALA A 115 -28.25 1.71 1.48
CA ALA A 115 -28.54 0.44 2.13
C ALA A 115 -27.80 0.20 3.47
N ASP A 116 -26.76 0.97 3.79
CA ASP A 116 -25.99 0.82 5.03
C ASP A 116 -26.64 1.56 6.23
N HIS A 117 -27.83 2.14 6.04
CA HIS A 117 -28.66 2.74 7.09
C HIS A 117 -29.93 1.90 7.32
N VAL A 118 -29.80 0.77 8.04
CA VAL A 118 -30.94 0.08 8.67
C VAL A 118 -30.57 -0.35 10.07
#